data_AF-A0A497XM03-F1
#
_entry.id   AF-A0A497XM03-F1
#
_cell.length_a   1.000
_cell.length_b   1.000
_cell.length_c   1.000
_cell.angle_alpha   90.00
_cell.angle_beta   90.00
_cell.angle_gamma   90.00
#
_symmetry.space_group_name_H-M   'P 1'
#
loop_
_entity.id
_entity.type
_entity.pdbx_description
1 polymer ?
#
loop_
_entity_poly.entity_id
_entity_poly.type
_entity_poly.pdbx_seq_one_letter_code
_entity_poly.pdbx_strand_id
1 'polypeptide(L)'
;MNTLSEIFRKRGYSRRDFLKFASLTTALLGLPPSMFPEIVHALETKPKPVVIWLEFQDCAGCSESFIRSTTIMPTEVLLDFISLEYHETLMAPAGEYAEESKKEAMERYKGKYILVVEGSVTPNGVYCTVGGKSNYELLKEAAENTAAVVSVGSCASWGGIPKAEPNPTGAVPVYEALKGKQVVNIPGCPPIGDVMVATIVHFLALGKLPPLDNLGRPKTFYGQTIHDRCYRRAFYNAGKFAESFDDEKARNGYCLYKVGCKGPITRNACPTIRWNGGLSFPIQSGHPCFGCSEPDFWDRGFIYRPLSVVETGFGVEKIAAGVAVGAAAGAGIAWINKKLRGGKK
;
A
#
# COMPACT_ATOMS: atom_id res chain seq x y z
N MET A 1 -23.22 -18.64 -12.36
CA MET A 1 -22.97 -17.22 -12.03
C MET A 1 -23.02 -16.44 -13.31
N ASN A 2 -23.70 -15.28 -13.34
CA ASN A 2 -23.73 -14.45 -14.55
C ASN A 2 -22.36 -13.82 -14.81
N THR A 3 -21.99 -13.59 -16.08
CA THR A 3 -20.82 -12.79 -16.44
C THR A 3 -21.08 -11.30 -16.27
N LEU A 4 -20.03 -10.49 -16.21
CA LEU A 4 -20.15 -9.03 -16.11
C LEU A 4 -20.92 -8.45 -17.30
N SER A 5 -20.68 -8.97 -18.51
CA SER A 5 -21.43 -8.57 -19.72
C SER A 5 -22.92 -8.92 -19.64
N GLU A 6 -23.29 -10.09 -19.09
CA GLU A 6 -24.69 -10.46 -18.87
C GLU A 6 -25.38 -9.54 -17.86
N ILE A 7 -24.67 -9.13 -16.81
CA ILE A 7 -25.18 -8.19 -15.80
C ILE A 7 -25.41 -6.81 -16.42
N PHE A 8 -24.44 -6.32 -17.21
CA PHE A 8 -24.57 -5.04 -17.92
C PHE A 8 -25.80 -5.04 -18.83
N ARG A 9 -26.00 -6.12 -19.61
CA ARG A 9 -27.18 -6.27 -20.46
C ARG A 9 -28.49 -6.32 -19.67
N LYS A 10 -28.53 -7.07 -18.55
CA LYS A 10 -29.72 -7.14 -17.68
C LYS A 10 -30.10 -5.80 -17.06
N ARG A 11 -29.12 -4.92 -16.80
CA ARG A 11 -29.33 -3.56 -16.27
C ARG A 11 -29.60 -2.51 -17.35
N GLY A 12 -29.65 -2.89 -18.63
CA GLY A 12 -29.94 -1.98 -19.74
C GLY A 12 -28.74 -1.16 -20.22
N TYR A 13 -27.50 -1.47 -19.79
CA TYR A 13 -26.30 -0.79 -20.29
C TYR A 13 -25.95 -1.24 -21.71
N SER A 14 -25.44 -0.31 -22.53
CA SER A 14 -25.05 -0.59 -23.90
C SER A 14 -23.71 -1.32 -23.98
N ARG A 15 -23.42 -1.99 -25.11
CA ARG A 15 -22.08 -2.56 -25.39
C ARG A 15 -20.98 -1.48 -25.33
N ARG A 16 -21.31 -0.23 -25.70
CA ARG A 16 -20.38 0.90 -25.60
C ARG A 16 -20.04 1.23 -24.15
N ASP A 17 -21.00 1.17 -23.24
CA ASP A 17 -20.76 1.42 -21.81
C ASP A 17 -19.89 0.33 -21.20
N PHE A 18 -20.13 -0.93 -21.58
CA PHE A 18 -19.27 -2.05 -21.21
C PHE A 18 -17.83 -1.91 -21.73
N LEU A 19 -17.64 -1.46 -22.97
CA LEU A 19 -16.28 -1.23 -23.51
C LEU A 19 -15.58 -0.06 -22.82
N LYS A 20 -16.29 1.03 -22.51
CA LYS A 20 -15.74 2.14 -21.71
C LYS A 20 -15.28 1.65 -20.33
N PHE A 21 -16.09 0.81 -19.70
CA PHE A 21 -15.79 0.17 -18.43
C PHE A 21 -14.52 -0.71 -18.50
N ALA A 22 -14.40 -1.53 -19.54
CA ALA A 22 -13.20 -2.35 -19.75
C ALA A 22 -11.95 -1.46 -19.98
N SER A 23 -12.11 -0.31 -20.64
CA SER A 23 -11.01 0.62 -20.91
C SER A 23 -10.53 1.29 -19.62
N LEU A 24 -11.47 1.76 -18.80
CA LEU A 24 -11.18 2.32 -17.48
C LEU A 24 -10.48 1.28 -16.60
N THR A 25 -10.98 0.04 -16.58
CA THR A 25 -10.36 -1.07 -15.87
C THR A 25 -8.93 -1.30 -16.34
N THR A 26 -8.69 -1.39 -17.64
CA THR A 26 -7.34 -1.58 -18.21
C THR A 26 -6.37 -0.48 -17.79
N ALA A 27 -6.81 0.78 -17.87
CA ALA A 27 -6.00 1.94 -17.46
C ALA A 27 -5.69 1.94 -15.96
N LEU A 28 -6.68 1.63 -15.13
CA LEU A 28 -6.52 1.57 -13.66
C LEU A 28 -5.57 0.48 -13.22
N LEU A 29 -5.61 -0.66 -13.89
CA LEU A 29 -4.70 -1.76 -13.64
C LEU A 29 -3.26 -1.47 -14.11
N GLY A 30 -3.02 -0.30 -14.72
CA GLY A 30 -1.74 0.08 -15.30
C GLY A 30 -1.31 -0.86 -16.43
N LEU A 31 -2.28 -1.48 -17.11
CA LEU A 31 -2.02 -2.44 -18.17
C LEU A 31 -1.78 -1.71 -19.49
N PRO A 32 -0.86 -2.23 -20.34
CA PRO A 32 -0.64 -1.65 -21.65
C PRO A 32 -1.92 -1.75 -22.51
N PRO A 33 -2.19 -0.77 -23.39
CA PRO A 33 -3.37 -0.78 -24.26
C PRO A 33 -3.53 -2.06 -25.10
N SER A 34 -2.43 -2.75 -25.39
CA SER A 34 -2.42 -4.04 -26.10
C SER A 34 -3.16 -5.16 -25.37
N MET A 35 -3.31 -5.07 -24.04
CA MET A 35 -4.05 -6.05 -23.23
C MET A 35 -5.56 -5.78 -23.17
N PHE A 36 -6.04 -4.68 -23.77
CA PHE A 36 -7.46 -4.32 -23.74
C PHE A 36 -8.39 -5.44 -24.28
N PRO A 37 -8.11 -6.12 -25.40
CA PRO A 37 -8.96 -7.21 -25.88
C PRO A 37 -9.06 -8.40 -24.90
N GLU A 38 -7.95 -8.75 -24.22
CA GLU A 38 -7.94 -9.81 -23.21
C GLU A 38 -8.80 -9.43 -21.99
N ILE A 39 -8.74 -8.17 -21.56
CA ILE A 39 -9.57 -7.65 -20.48
C ILE A 39 -11.05 -7.68 -20.86
N VAL A 40 -11.41 -7.19 -22.05
CA VAL A 40 -12.78 -7.25 -22.56
C VAL A 40 -13.28 -8.69 -22.57
N HIS A 41 -12.50 -9.62 -23.13
CA HIS A 41 -12.87 -11.03 -23.18
C HIS A 41 -13.05 -11.65 -21.78
N ALA A 42 -12.15 -11.34 -20.84
CA ALA A 42 -12.25 -11.81 -19.47
C ALA A 42 -13.53 -11.29 -18.78
N LEU A 43 -13.87 -10.02 -18.97
CA LEU A 43 -15.10 -9.42 -18.42
C LEU A 43 -16.37 -9.95 -19.10
N GLU A 44 -16.29 -10.40 -20.36
CA GLU A 44 -17.42 -11.02 -21.07
C GLU A 44 -17.69 -12.46 -20.63
N THR A 45 -16.65 -13.21 -20.24
CA THR A 45 -16.71 -14.66 -20.07
C THR A 45 -16.62 -15.13 -18.63
N LYS A 46 -15.95 -14.38 -17.75
CA LYS A 46 -15.76 -14.80 -16.35
C LYS A 46 -16.91 -14.32 -15.47
N PRO A 47 -17.37 -15.16 -14.53
CA PRO A 47 -18.28 -14.70 -13.49
C PRO A 47 -17.57 -13.71 -12.56
N LYS A 48 -18.37 -12.91 -11.84
CA LYS A 48 -17.87 -12.05 -10.76
C LYS A 48 -17.04 -12.88 -9.77
N PRO A 49 -15.86 -12.40 -9.39
CA PRO A 49 -15.11 -13.07 -8.34
C PRO A 49 -15.76 -12.92 -6.99
N VAL A 50 -15.59 -13.96 -6.19
CA VAL A 50 -16.15 -14.05 -4.86
C VAL A 50 -15.12 -13.59 -3.84
N VAL A 51 -15.54 -12.71 -2.95
CA VAL A 51 -14.72 -12.17 -1.87
C VAL A 51 -15.36 -12.55 -0.54
N ILE A 52 -14.54 -13.09 0.34
CA ILE A 52 -14.84 -13.29 1.76
C ILE A 52 -13.85 -12.41 2.52
N TRP A 53 -14.37 -11.42 3.26
CA TRP A 53 -13.59 -10.44 3.99
C TRP A 53 -13.73 -10.69 5.49
N LEU A 54 -12.62 -11.03 6.15
CA LEU A 54 -12.58 -11.24 7.61
C LEU A 54 -11.95 -10.04 8.30
N GLU A 55 -12.57 -9.58 9.39
CA GLU A 55 -12.05 -8.52 10.25
C GLU A 55 -11.52 -9.15 11.56
N PHE A 56 -10.27 -8.84 11.93
CA PHE A 56 -9.62 -9.37 13.13
C PHE A 56 -9.24 -8.27 14.11
N GLN A 57 -7.98 -8.22 14.59
CA GLN A 57 -7.53 -7.09 15.41
C GLN A 57 -7.28 -5.88 14.52
N ASP A 58 -8.34 -5.13 14.26
CA ASP A 58 -8.34 -4.00 13.35
C ASP A 58 -8.97 -2.75 13.97
N CYS A 59 -9.22 -1.74 13.15
CA CYS A 59 -9.91 -0.52 13.54
C CYS A 59 -10.98 -0.10 12.52
N ALA A 60 -11.38 -1.02 11.62
CA ALA A 60 -12.22 -0.80 10.45
C ALA A 60 -11.73 0.28 9.46
N GLY A 61 -10.51 0.81 9.65
CA GLY A 61 -9.99 1.89 8.82
C GLY A 61 -9.75 1.48 7.36
N CYS A 62 -9.48 0.20 7.09
CA CYS A 62 -9.30 -0.29 5.72
C CYS A 62 -10.65 -0.47 5.05
N SER A 63 -11.64 -1.04 5.75
CA SER A 63 -13.04 -1.08 5.33
C SER A 63 -13.57 0.31 5.00
N GLU A 64 -13.37 1.28 5.89
CA GLU A 64 -13.73 2.69 5.64
C GLU A 64 -13.00 3.25 4.43
N SER A 65 -11.69 3.00 4.28
CA SER A 65 -10.98 3.50 3.11
C SER A 65 -11.42 2.85 1.80
N PHE A 66 -11.80 1.57 1.83
CA PHE A 66 -12.34 0.84 0.68
C PHE A 66 -13.62 1.51 0.17
N ILE A 67 -14.54 1.88 1.06
CA ILE A 67 -15.74 2.64 0.71
C ILE A 67 -15.50 4.14 0.47
N ARG A 68 -14.24 4.60 0.41
CA ARG A 68 -13.85 5.95 -0.05
C ARG A 68 -13.09 5.94 -1.38
N SER A 69 -13.06 4.81 -2.09
CA SER A 69 -12.61 4.75 -3.48
C SER A 69 -13.41 5.74 -4.34
N THR A 70 -12.74 6.38 -5.30
CA THR A 70 -13.36 7.45 -6.12
C THR A 70 -13.18 7.23 -7.61
N THR A 71 -12.20 6.42 -8.00
CA THR A 71 -11.93 6.10 -9.41
C THR A 71 -12.84 5.00 -9.92
N ILE A 72 -13.14 4.02 -9.04
CA ILE A 72 -14.28 3.12 -9.17
C ILE A 72 -15.11 3.32 -7.91
N MET A 73 -16.38 3.65 -8.06
CA MET A 73 -17.25 3.87 -6.91
C MET A 73 -17.42 2.56 -6.14
N PRO A 74 -17.39 2.59 -4.79
CA PRO A 74 -17.59 1.38 -3.99
C PRO A 74 -18.90 0.66 -4.32
N THR A 75 -19.94 1.42 -4.66
CA THR A 75 -21.21 0.87 -5.15
C THR A 75 -21.02 0.05 -6.41
N GLU A 76 -20.24 0.51 -7.38
CA GLU A 76 -19.92 -0.25 -8.58
C GLU A 76 -19.11 -1.50 -8.20
N VAL A 77 -18.10 -1.37 -7.31
CA VAL A 77 -17.31 -2.53 -6.85
C VAL A 77 -18.23 -3.62 -6.29
N LEU A 78 -19.07 -3.27 -5.33
CA LEU A 78 -19.97 -4.17 -4.62
C LEU A 78 -21.08 -4.73 -5.52
N LEU A 79 -21.63 -3.91 -6.42
CA LEU A 79 -22.77 -4.29 -7.23
C LEU A 79 -22.39 -4.93 -8.56
N ASP A 80 -21.18 -4.70 -9.07
CA ASP A 80 -20.79 -5.04 -10.44
C ASP A 80 -19.44 -5.76 -10.55
N PHE A 81 -18.43 -5.44 -9.75
CA PHE A 81 -17.10 -6.07 -9.89
C PHE A 81 -16.92 -7.35 -9.07
N ILE A 82 -17.48 -7.40 -7.87
CA ILE A 82 -17.32 -8.53 -6.94
C ILE A 82 -18.66 -9.09 -6.48
N SER A 83 -18.61 -10.31 -5.97
CA SER A 83 -19.60 -10.88 -5.07
C SER A 83 -18.98 -10.85 -3.68
N LEU A 84 -19.35 -9.85 -2.86
CA LEU A 84 -18.93 -9.78 -1.46
C LEU A 84 -19.88 -10.66 -0.64
N GLU A 85 -19.49 -11.90 -0.37
CA GLU A 85 -20.36 -12.90 0.27
C GLU A 85 -20.30 -12.85 1.79
N TYR A 86 -19.25 -12.23 2.35
CA TYR A 86 -19.10 -12.03 3.79
C TYR A 86 -18.23 -10.81 4.06
N HIS A 87 -18.71 -9.92 4.94
CA HIS A 87 -18.00 -8.75 5.45
C HIS A 87 -18.77 -8.21 6.66
N GLU A 88 -18.18 -8.28 7.84
CA GLU A 88 -18.87 -8.03 9.13
C GLU A 88 -19.43 -6.60 9.23
N THR A 89 -18.71 -5.60 8.72
CA THR A 89 -19.16 -4.20 8.70
C THR A 89 -20.33 -3.91 7.75
N LEU A 90 -20.48 -4.64 6.63
CA LEU A 90 -21.43 -4.30 5.55
C LEU A 90 -22.60 -5.27 5.37
N MET A 91 -22.49 -6.47 5.94
CA MET A 91 -23.47 -7.54 5.71
C MET A 91 -24.77 -7.32 6.50
N ALA A 92 -25.89 -7.84 5.97
CA ALA A 92 -27.18 -7.83 6.65
C ALA A 92 -27.34 -8.88 7.78
N PRO A 93 -26.89 -10.15 7.63
CA PRO A 93 -27.04 -11.14 8.69
C PRO A 93 -26.12 -10.85 9.89
N ALA A 94 -26.53 -11.30 11.07
CA ALA A 94 -25.75 -11.22 12.31
C ALA A 94 -25.83 -12.53 13.10
N GLY A 95 -24.94 -12.70 14.08
CA GLY A 95 -24.92 -13.87 14.96
C GLY A 95 -24.79 -15.18 14.17
N GLU A 96 -25.60 -16.17 14.51
CA GLU A 96 -25.58 -17.50 13.87
C GLU A 96 -25.84 -17.45 12.37
N TYR A 97 -26.71 -16.54 11.90
CA TYR A 97 -26.97 -16.37 10.46
C TYR A 97 -25.76 -15.83 9.71
N ALA A 98 -24.92 -14.99 10.36
CA ALA A 98 -23.68 -14.53 9.75
C ALA A 98 -22.66 -15.67 9.64
N GLU A 99 -22.55 -16.50 10.68
CA GLU A 99 -21.69 -17.68 10.69
C GLU A 99 -22.10 -18.71 9.65
N GLU A 100 -23.42 -18.95 9.49
CA GLU A 100 -23.96 -19.81 8.45
C GLU A 100 -23.66 -19.26 7.05
N SER A 101 -23.90 -17.96 6.81
CA SER A 101 -23.59 -17.30 5.54
C SER A 101 -22.12 -17.43 5.15
N LYS A 102 -21.20 -17.24 6.11
CA LYS A 102 -19.75 -17.42 5.90
C LYS A 102 -19.43 -18.86 5.48
N LYS A 103 -19.94 -19.84 6.23
CA LYS A 103 -19.71 -21.26 5.99
C LYS A 103 -20.26 -21.70 4.64
N GLU A 104 -21.47 -21.29 4.30
CA GLU A 104 -22.08 -21.57 3.00
C GLU A 104 -21.27 -20.97 1.85
N ALA A 105 -20.82 -19.72 1.98
CA ALA A 105 -19.99 -19.06 0.96
C ALA A 105 -18.67 -19.81 0.77
N MET A 106 -18.00 -20.19 1.86
CA MET A 106 -16.74 -20.95 1.80
C MET A 106 -16.90 -22.30 1.11
N GLU A 107 -17.98 -23.04 1.39
CA GLU A 107 -18.23 -24.35 0.77
C GLU A 107 -18.67 -24.21 -0.70
N ARG A 108 -19.61 -23.30 -0.99
CA ARG A 108 -20.13 -23.05 -2.35
C ARG A 108 -19.02 -22.61 -3.31
N TYR A 109 -18.05 -21.83 -2.82
CA TYR A 109 -16.99 -21.24 -3.62
C TYR A 109 -15.60 -21.82 -3.32
N LYS A 110 -15.56 -23.03 -2.77
CA LYS A 110 -14.33 -23.75 -2.43
C LYS A 110 -13.32 -23.74 -3.60
N GLY A 111 -12.10 -23.29 -3.30
CA GLY A 111 -10.99 -23.14 -4.25
C GLY A 111 -11.09 -21.92 -5.18
N LYS A 112 -12.14 -21.11 -5.08
CA LYS A 112 -12.46 -20.04 -6.05
C LYS A 112 -12.61 -18.65 -5.43
N TYR A 113 -12.96 -18.54 -4.14
CA TYR A 113 -13.07 -17.24 -3.48
C TYR A 113 -11.70 -16.66 -3.13
N ILE A 114 -11.63 -15.34 -3.03
CA ILE A 114 -10.50 -14.59 -2.52
C ILE A 114 -10.77 -14.30 -1.06
N LEU A 115 -9.81 -14.65 -0.21
CA LEU A 115 -9.83 -14.29 1.19
C LEU A 115 -9.16 -12.93 1.37
N VAL A 116 -9.95 -11.92 1.74
CA VAL A 116 -9.43 -10.64 2.20
C VAL A 116 -9.37 -10.66 3.73
N VAL A 117 -8.25 -10.23 4.28
CA VAL A 117 -8.04 -10.16 5.73
C VAL A 117 -7.69 -8.74 6.12
N GLU A 118 -8.51 -8.15 6.99
CA GLU A 118 -8.26 -6.90 7.68
C GLU A 118 -7.92 -7.19 9.15
N GLY A 119 -6.89 -6.51 9.69
CA GLY A 119 -6.44 -6.72 11.06
C GLY A 119 -5.35 -7.78 11.26
N SER A 120 -4.69 -7.73 12.41
CA SER A 120 -3.66 -8.71 12.79
C SER A 120 -4.25 -9.97 13.41
N VAL A 121 -3.45 -11.03 13.46
CA VAL A 121 -3.85 -12.36 13.95
C VAL A 121 -3.17 -12.63 15.30
N THR A 122 -3.83 -13.36 16.20
CA THR A 122 -3.26 -13.77 17.49
C THR A 122 -3.19 -15.30 17.54
N PRO A 123 -2.07 -15.93 17.14
CA PRO A 123 -1.96 -17.39 17.08
C PRO A 123 -2.07 -18.06 18.45
N ASN A 124 -1.72 -17.33 19.51
CA ASN A 124 -1.75 -17.79 20.88
C ASN A 124 -2.70 -16.89 21.68
N GLY A 125 -3.82 -17.45 22.15
CA GLY A 125 -4.75 -16.76 23.05
C GLY A 125 -6.12 -16.48 22.44
N VAL A 126 -6.93 -15.73 23.19
CA VAL A 126 -8.35 -15.42 22.91
C VAL A 126 -8.60 -13.92 22.83
N TYR A 127 -7.59 -13.15 22.41
CA TYR A 127 -7.65 -11.69 22.35
C TYR A 127 -8.55 -11.16 21.22
N CYS A 128 -8.90 -12.02 20.25
CA CYS A 128 -9.85 -11.73 19.19
C CYS A 128 -10.57 -13.02 18.82
N THR A 129 -11.87 -13.05 19.08
CA THR A 129 -12.74 -14.20 18.81
C THR A 129 -14.01 -13.76 18.10
N VAL A 130 -14.42 -14.49 17.07
CA VAL A 130 -15.67 -14.27 16.33
C VAL A 130 -16.44 -15.58 16.33
N GLY A 131 -17.73 -15.55 16.69
CA GLY A 131 -18.55 -16.76 16.76
C GLY A 131 -18.01 -17.83 17.71
N GLY A 132 -17.25 -17.44 18.75
CA GLY A 132 -16.62 -18.35 19.70
C GLY A 132 -15.35 -19.04 19.22
N LYS A 133 -14.85 -18.73 18.01
CA LYS A 133 -13.58 -19.23 17.48
C LYS A 133 -12.50 -18.14 17.52
N SER A 134 -11.26 -18.53 17.72
CA SER A 134 -10.13 -17.59 17.63
C SER A 134 -9.95 -17.09 16.19
N ASN A 135 -9.45 -15.85 16.03
CA ASN A 135 -9.11 -15.33 14.71
C ASN A 135 -8.10 -16.21 13.94
N TYR A 136 -7.22 -16.92 14.65
CA TYR A 136 -6.26 -17.83 14.05
C TYR A 136 -6.93 -19.08 13.46
N GLU A 137 -7.88 -19.68 14.17
CA GLU A 137 -8.67 -20.81 13.65
C GLU A 137 -9.51 -20.38 12.44
N LEU A 138 -10.20 -19.25 12.54
CA LEU A 138 -11.00 -18.69 11.45
C LEU A 138 -10.15 -18.43 10.21
N LEU A 139 -8.96 -17.86 10.38
CA LEU A 139 -8.02 -17.63 9.29
C LEU A 139 -7.57 -18.95 8.66
N LYS A 140 -7.24 -19.97 9.45
CA LYS A 140 -6.80 -21.27 8.93
C LYS A 140 -7.89 -21.95 8.14
N GLU A 141 -9.11 -21.96 8.67
CA GLU A 141 -10.31 -22.52 8.03
C GLU A 141 -10.56 -21.83 6.69
N ALA A 142 -10.59 -20.49 6.68
CA ALA A 142 -10.85 -19.71 5.46
C ALA A 142 -9.68 -19.74 4.45
N ALA A 143 -8.44 -19.91 4.91
CA ALA A 143 -7.29 -19.93 4.02
C ALA A 143 -7.01 -21.30 3.40
N GLU A 144 -7.60 -22.39 3.90
CA GLU A 144 -7.34 -23.74 3.40
C GLU A 144 -7.69 -23.86 1.92
N ASN A 145 -8.89 -23.41 1.55
CA ASN A 145 -9.48 -23.60 0.23
C ASN A 145 -9.77 -22.29 -0.50
N THR A 146 -8.94 -21.26 -0.32
CA THR A 146 -9.06 -20.00 -1.07
C THR A 146 -8.20 -20.01 -2.34
N ALA A 147 -8.62 -19.27 -3.36
CA ALA A 147 -7.83 -19.04 -4.57
C ALA A 147 -6.63 -18.10 -4.31
N ALA A 148 -6.79 -17.13 -3.42
CA ALA A 148 -5.74 -16.20 -3.02
C ALA A 148 -6.04 -15.53 -1.69
N VAL A 149 -4.99 -15.20 -0.93
CA VAL A 149 -5.08 -14.43 0.31
C VAL A 149 -4.55 -13.02 0.08
N VAL A 150 -5.33 -12.02 0.47
CA VAL A 150 -5.00 -10.60 0.36
C VAL A 150 -5.08 -9.97 1.75
N SER A 151 -3.97 -9.47 2.24
CA SER A 151 -3.90 -8.68 3.47
C SER A 151 -4.10 -7.21 3.15
N VAL A 152 -5.14 -6.61 3.73
CA VAL A 152 -5.41 -5.17 3.59
C VAL A 152 -5.03 -4.43 4.87
N GLY A 153 -4.26 -3.37 4.70
CA GLY A 153 -3.76 -2.56 5.80
C GLY A 153 -2.49 -3.10 6.44
N SER A 154 -1.82 -2.22 7.19
CA SER A 154 -0.58 -2.55 7.90
C SER A 154 -0.81 -3.50 9.07
N CYS A 155 -2.03 -3.61 9.62
CA CYS A 155 -2.37 -4.62 10.62
C CYS A 155 -2.27 -6.03 10.04
N ALA A 156 -2.97 -6.32 8.95
CA ALA A 156 -2.89 -7.64 8.31
C ALA A 156 -1.53 -7.89 7.65
N SER A 157 -0.95 -6.86 7.01
CA SER A 157 0.32 -6.99 6.30
C SER A 157 1.50 -7.17 7.25
N TRP A 158 1.59 -6.39 8.34
CA TRP A 158 2.79 -6.30 9.19
C TRP A 158 2.57 -6.60 10.67
N GLY A 159 1.33 -6.74 11.12
CA GLY A 159 0.91 -6.82 12.52
C GLY A 159 0.40 -5.48 13.08
N GLY A 160 0.71 -4.36 12.43
CA GLY A 160 0.14 -3.03 12.73
C GLY A 160 0.37 -2.54 14.15
N ILE A 161 -0.56 -1.71 14.64
CA ILE A 161 -0.49 -1.16 16.00
C ILE A 161 -0.61 -2.24 17.09
N PRO A 162 -1.39 -3.33 16.95
CA PRO A 162 -1.42 -4.38 17.97
C PRO A 162 -0.06 -5.09 18.18
N LYS A 163 0.78 -5.15 17.13
CA LYS A 163 2.12 -5.75 17.19
C LYS A 163 3.20 -4.79 17.73
N ALA A 164 2.95 -3.48 17.75
CA ALA A 164 3.92 -2.51 18.26
C ALA A 164 4.34 -2.84 19.71
N GLU A 165 5.54 -2.44 20.11
CA GLU A 165 6.04 -2.75 21.46
C GLU A 165 5.06 -2.26 22.55
N PRO A 166 4.68 -3.10 23.54
CA PRO A 166 5.24 -4.41 23.91
C PRO A 166 4.53 -5.64 23.32
N ASN A 167 3.65 -5.49 22.33
CA ASN A 167 2.85 -6.56 21.71
C ASN A 167 2.09 -7.45 22.72
N PRO A 168 1.16 -6.87 23.51
CA PRO A 168 0.54 -7.57 24.64
C PRO A 168 -0.35 -8.75 24.21
N THR A 169 -0.80 -8.79 22.96
CA THR A 169 -1.67 -9.85 22.44
C THR A 169 -0.94 -10.89 21.60
N GLY A 170 0.38 -10.75 21.43
CA GLY A 170 1.14 -11.62 20.52
C GLY A 170 0.65 -11.53 19.07
N ALA A 171 0.25 -10.33 18.63
CA ALA A 171 -0.22 -10.05 17.28
C ALA A 171 0.88 -10.33 16.25
N VAL A 172 0.51 -11.01 15.16
CA VAL A 172 1.38 -11.33 14.02
C VAL A 172 0.69 -10.96 12.71
N PRO A 173 1.45 -10.70 11.63
CA PRO A 173 0.88 -10.55 10.30
C PRO A 173 0.32 -11.87 9.74
N VAL A 174 -0.58 -11.76 8.76
CA VAL A 174 -1.27 -12.90 8.15
C VAL A 174 -0.31 -13.90 7.49
N TYR A 175 0.73 -13.41 6.80
CA TYR A 175 1.69 -14.29 6.13
C TYR A 175 2.49 -15.14 7.12
N GLU A 176 2.71 -14.64 8.33
CA GLU A 176 3.37 -15.39 9.40
C GLU A 176 2.44 -16.44 10.00
N ALA A 177 1.16 -16.09 10.20
CA ALA A 177 0.14 -17.04 10.64
C ALA A 177 -0.10 -18.17 9.62
N LEU A 178 0.00 -17.88 8.32
CA LEU A 178 -0.30 -18.82 7.22
C LEU A 178 0.90 -19.56 6.62
N LYS A 179 2.09 -19.50 7.22
CA LYS A 179 3.36 -20.17 6.83
C LYS A 179 3.30 -20.99 5.53
N GLY A 180 3.92 -20.47 4.46
CA GLY A 180 4.08 -21.19 3.19
C GLY A 180 2.99 -20.94 2.15
N LYS A 181 1.89 -20.25 2.50
CA LYS A 181 0.95 -19.70 1.50
C LYS A 181 1.41 -18.33 1.02
N GLN A 182 1.33 -18.08 -0.28
CA GLN A 182 1.60 -16.76 -0.84
C GLN A 182 0.48 -15.79 -0.44
N VAL A 183 0.86 -14.66 0.17
CA VAL A 183 -0.06 -13.60 0.60
C VAL A 183 0.28 -12.32 -0.14
N VAL A 184 -0.74 -11.62 -0.65
CA VAL A 184 -0.57 -10.29 -1.23
C VAL A 184 -0.79 -9.24 -0.17
N ASN A 185 0.22 -8.42 0.07
CA ASN A 185 0.18 -7.37 1.08
C ASN A 185 -0.18 -6.03 0.43
N ILE A 186 -1.28 -5.42 0.87
CA ILE A 186 -1.69 -4.06 0.50
C ILE A 186 -1.57 -3.18 1.76
N PRO A 187 -0.35 -2.75 2.13
CA PRO A 187 -0.13 -2.04 3.40
C PRO A 187 -0.49 -0.56 3.32
N GLY A 188 -0.58 0.06 4.50
CA GLY A 188 -1.02 1.42 4.74
C GLY A 188 -1.94 1.45 5.96
N CYS A 189 -2.01 2.58 6.67
CA CYS A 189 -2.85 2.73 7.86
C CYS A 189 -3.83 3.91 7.71
N PRO A 190 -4.89 3.78 6.88
CA PRO A 190 -5.18 2.64 5.98
C PRO A 190 -4.43 2.73 4.63
N PRO A 191 -4.55 1.73 3.74
CA PRO A 191 -4.14 1.85 2.34
C PRO A 191 -5.08 2.79 1.59
N ILE A 192 -4.66 3.31 0.44
CA ILE A 192 -5.53 4.15 -0.40
C ILE A 192 -6.67 3.29 -0.98
N GLY A 193 -7.92 3.75 -0.83
CA GLY A 193 -9.12 3.05 -1.34
C GLY A 193 -9.00 2.57 -2.78
N ASP A 194 -8.63 3.47 -3.69
CA ASP A 194 -8.43 3.14 -5.11
C ASP A 194 -7.35 2.07 -5.34
N VAL A 195 -6.30 2.03 -4.51
CA VAL A 195 -5.23 1.01 -4.59
C VAL A 195 -5.76 -0.36 -4.16
N MET A 196 -6.58 -0.43 -3.12
CA MET A 196 -7.22 -1.68 -2.69
C MET A 196 -8.14 -2.23 -3.78
N VAL A 197 -9.05 -1.40 -4.29
CA VAL A 197 -9.98 -1.76 -5.36
C VAL A 197 -9.22 -2.21 -6.60
N ALA A 198 -8.24 -1.43 -7.08
CA ALA A 198 -7.48 -1.77 -8.27
C ALA A 198 -6.69 -3.08 -8.11
N THR A 199 -6.12 -3.35 -6.94
CA THR A 199 -5.39 -4.60 -6.68
C THR A 199 -6.33 -5.81 -6.69
N ILE A 200 -7.48 -5.69 -6.02
CA ILE A 200 -8.51 -6.74 -6.02
C ILE A 200 -8.94 -7.00 -7.47
N VAL A 201 -9.40 -5.96 -8.19
CA VAL A 201 -9.85 -6.03 -9.60
C VAL A 201 -8.77 -6.57 -10.53
N HIS A 202 -7.49 -6.32 -10.28
CA HIS A 202 -6.40 -6.88 -11.09
C HIS A 202 -6.42 -8.41 -11.07
N PHE A 203 -6.48 -8.96 -9.86
CA PHE A 203 -6.52 -10.39 -9.65
C PHE A 203 -7.77 -11.00 -10.31
N LEU A 204 -8.88 -10.28 -10.22
CA LEU A 204 -10.17 -10.66 -10.82
C LEU A 204 -10.10 -10.79 -12.34
N ALA A 205 -9.65 -9.74 -13.01
CA ALA A 205 -9.65 -9.68 -14.47
C ALA A 205 -8.69 -10.72 -15.06
N LEU A 206 -7.48 -10.78 -14.51
CA LEU A 206 -6.39 -11.52 -15.13
C LEU A 206 -6.20 -12.94 -14.57
N GLY A 207 -6.88 -13.30 -13.48
CA GLY A 207 -6.71 -14.61 -12.82
C GLY A 207 -5.29 -14.86 -12.32
N LYS A 208 -4.49 -13.79 -12.18
CA LYS A 208 -3.10 -13.83 -11.71
C LYS A 208 -2.84 -12.62 -10.83
N LEU A 209 -1.94 -12.80 -9.87
CA LEU A 209 -1.51 -11.71 -9.00
C LEU A 209 -0.73 -10.66 -9.80
N PRO A 210 -0.84 -9.36 -9.47
CA PRO A 210 0.05 -8.36 -10.04
C PRO A 210 1.51 -8.69 -9.65
N PRO A 211 2.51 -8.20 -10.41
CA PRO A 211 3.91 -8.36 -10.02
C PRO A 211 4.15 -7.82 -8.61
N LEU A 212 4.66 -8.67 -7.72
CA LEU A 212 4.90 -8.34 -6.31
C LEU A 212 6.37 -8.03 -6.06
N ASP A 213 6.66 -7.14 -5.11
CA ASP A 213 8.01 -6.95 -4.58
C ASP A 213 8.37 -8.05 -3.57
N ASN A 214 9.58 -7.95 -2.99
CA ASN A 214 10.10 -8.92 -2.03
C ASN A 214 9.32 -8.98 -0.70
N LEU A 215 8.42 -8.03 -0.44
CA LEU A 215 7.52 -8.04 0.71
C LEU A 215 6.09 -8.45 0.33
N GLY A 216 5.88 -8.95 -0.89
CA GLY A 216 4.55 -9.36 -1.36
C GLY A 216 3.64 -8.18 -1.72
N ARG A 217 4.18 -6.98 -1.94
CA ARG A 217 3.37 -5.78 -2.29
C ARG A 217 3.27 -5.59 -3.80
N PRO A 218 2.12 -5.17 -4.36
CA PRO A 218 2.01 -4.85 -5.78
C PRO A 218 3.01 -3.75 -6.22
N LYS A 219 3.94 -4.08 -7.12
CA LYS A 219 4.99 -3.15 -7.59
C LYS A 219 4.44 -1.87 -8.21
N THR A 220 3.27 -1.94 -8.86
CA THR A 220 2.61 -0.78 -9.46
C THR A 220 2.40 0.36 -8.46
N PHE A 221 2.05 0.02 -7.21
CA PHE A 221 1.74 1.01 -6.17
C PHE A 221 2.89 1.22 -5.18
N TYR A 222 3.65 0.15 -4.89
CA TYR A 222 4.68 0.10 -3.85
C TYR A 222 6.11 -0.04 -4.40
N GLY A 223 6.33 0.06 -5.71
CA GLY A 223 7.64 -0.11 -6.32
C GLY A 223 8.62 1.06 -6.13
N GLN A 224 8.11 2.23 -5.76
CA GLN A 224 8.90 3.45 -5.56
C GLN A 224 8.61 4.07 -4.20
N THR A 225 9.57 4.82 -3.67
CA THR A 225 9.36 5.53 -2.40
C THR A 225 8.44 6.74 -2.59
N ILE A 226 7.86 7.21 -1.50
CA ILE A 226 7.15 8.49 -1.45
C ILE A 226 8.07 9.62 -1.93
N HIS A 227 9.34 9.57 -1.51
CA HIS A 227 10.31 10.61 -1.81
C HIS A 227 10.67 10.70 -3.29
N ASP A 228 10.82 9.56 -3.98
CA ASP A 228 11.17 9.52 -5.41
C ASP A 228 10.18 10.30 -6.28
N ARG A 229 8.92 10.36 -5.84
CA ARG A 229 7.80 10.99 -6.55
C ARG A 229 7.25 12.23 -5.85
N CYS A 230 7.90 12.71 -4.78
CA CYS A 230 7.39 13.82 -3.98
C CYS A 230 7.52 15.16 -4.73
N TYR A 231 6.43 15.93 -4.82
CA TYR A 231 6.48 17.26 -5.45
C TYR A 231 7.38 18.25 -4.70
N ARG A 232 7.65 18.05 -3.39
CA ARG A 232 8.59 18.85 -2.61
C ARG A 232 10.06 18.45 -2.80
N ARG A 233 10.37 17.48 -3.68
CA ARG A 233 11.74 16.97 -3.90
C ARG A 233 12.70 18.02 -4.44
N ALA A 234 12.22 18.97 -5.24
CA ALA A 234 13.04 20.11 -5.69
C ALA A 234 13.56 20.94 -4.50
N PHE A 235 12.73 21.17 -3.48
CA PHE A 235 13.16 21.86 -2.25
C PHE A 235 14.17 21.03 -1.45
N TYR A 236 13.97 19.72 -1.35
CA TYR A 236 14.94 18.81 -0.73
C TYR A 236 16.32 18.93 -1.40
N ASN A 237 16.37 18.84 -2.73
CA ASN A 237 17.60 18.94 -3.50
C ASN A 237 18.29 20.32 -3.36
N ALA A 238 17.50 21.37 -3.16
CA ALA A 238 17.99 22.73 -2.96
C ALA A 238 18.36 23.06 -1.51
N GLY A 239 18.30 22.10 -0.58
CA GLY A 239 18.57 22.33 0.85
C GLY A 239 17.51 23.18 1.55
N LYS A 240 16.32 23.30 0.97
CA LYS A 240 15.20 24.13 1.44
C LYS A 240 14.25 23.30 2.31
N PHE A 241 14.46 23.38 3.62
CA PHE A 241 13.73 22.60 4.63
C PHE A 241 12.94 23.48 5.57
N ALA A 242 11.71 23.08 5.91
CA ALA A 242 11.05 23.60 7.10
C ALA A 242 11.85 23.17 8.35
N GLU A 243 12.07 24.09 9.29
CA GLU A 243 12.78 23.84 10.55
C GLU A 243 11.78 23.53 11.68
N SER A 244 10.59 24.13 11.64
CA SER A 244 9.49 23.83 12.56
C SER A 244 8.14 23.87 11.85
N PHE A 245 7.09 23.39 12.52
CA PHE A 245 5.72 23.63 12.05
C PHE A 245 5.43 25.13 12.04
N ASP A 246 4.67 25.56 11.03
CA ASP A 246 4.23 26.95 10.81
C ASP A 246 5.34 28.01 10.63
N ASP A 247 6.61 27.62 10.43
CA ASP A 247 7.64 28.57 10.02
C ASP A 247 7.41 29.09 8.58
N GLU A 248 8.11 30.15 8.21
CA GLU A 248 7.99 30.75 6.87
C GLU A 248 8.26 29.74 5.75
N LYS A 249 9.20 28.80 5.97
CA LYS A 249 9.57 27.78 4.99
C LYS A 249 8.45 26.74 4.84
N ALA A 250 7.80 26.32 5.92
CA ALA A 250 6.66 25.42 5.95
C ALA A 250 5.45 26.05 5.25
N ARG A 251 5.17 27.33 5.53
CA ARG A 251 4.12 28.13 4.85
C ARG A 251 4.37 28.25 3.35
N ASN A 252 5.64 28.32 2.94
CA ASN A 252 6.07 28.31 1.53
C ASN A 252 6.17 26.89 0.92
N GLY A 253 5.73 25.84 1.63
CA GLY A 253 5.68 24.48 1.09
C GLY A 253 7.04 23.77 0.99
N TYR A 254 8.05 24.20 1.75
CA TYR A 254 9.40 23.61 1.71
C TYR A 254 9.41 22.15 2.20
N CYS A 255 10.53 21.46 1.97
CA CYS A 255 10.65 20.05 2.30
C CYS A 255 10.52 19.80 3.82
N LEU A 256 9.73 18.78 4.19
CA LEU A 256 9.43 18.40 5.57
C LEU A 256 10.44 17.40 6.18
N TYR A 257 11.62 17.27 5.56
CA TYR A 257 12.61 16.27 5.99
C TYR A 257 13.06 16.50 7.44
N LYS A 258 13.46 17.73 7.78
CA LYS A 258 14.00 18.07 9.11
C LYS A 258 12.97 17.95 10.23
N VAL A 259 11.68 18.09 9.91
CA VAL A 259 10.58 17.87 10.85
C VAL A 259 10.11 16.41 10.90
N GLY A 260 10.89 15.46 10.37
CA GLY A 260 10.70 14.02 10.60
C GLY A 260 10.16 13.19 9.45
N CYS A 261 10.10 13.72 8.22
CA CYS A 261 9.52 12.97 7.10
C CYS A 261 10.26 11.66 6.79
N LYS A 262 9.54 10.54 6.91
CA LYS A 262 9.97 9.17 6.58
C LYS A 262 9.73 8.79 5.12
N GLY A 263 9.28 9.73 4.29
CA GLY A 263 9.05 9.52 2.86
C GLY A 263 10.22 8.85 2.10
N PRO A 264 11.52 9.13 2.42
CA PRO A 264 12.66 8.47 1.78
C PRO A 264 12.75 6.96 1.97
N ILE A 265 12.14 6.43 3.02
CA ILE A 265 12.18 4.99 3.35
C ILE A 265 10.78 4.35 3.30
N THR A 266 9.79 5.05 2.75
CA THR A 266 8.40 4.60 2.70
C THR A 266 7.99 4.40 1.26
N ARG A 267 7.49 3.22 0.91
CA ARG A 267 6.93 2.90 -0.41
C ARG A 267 5.42 2.93 -0.36
N ASN A 268 4.83 3.80 -1.19
CA ASN A 268 3.38 3.92 -1.37
C ASN A 268 3.09 4.84 -2.56
N ALA A 269 1.83 4.87 -3.00
CA ALA A 269 1.34 5.69 -4.10
C ALA A 269 0.81 7.08 -3.67
N CYS A 270 0.93 7.48 -2.40
CA CYS A 270 0.43 8.76 -1.89
C CYS A 270 0.85 10.01 -2.68
N PRO A 271 2.10 10.18 -3.18
CA PRO A 271 2.45 11.39 -3.92
C PRO A 271 1.90 11.41 -5.35
N THR A 272 1.48 10.26 -5.89
CA THR A 272 0.97 10.14 -7.27
C THR A 272 -0.55 10.02 -7.33
N ILE A 273 -1.12 9.01 -6.68
CA ILE A 273 -2.58 8.79 -6.65
C ILE A 273 -3.23 9.79 -5.68
N ARG A 274 -2.52 10.13 -4.60
CA ARG A 274 -3.03 10.94 -3.48
C ARG A 274 -4.22 10.24 -2.82
N TRP A 275 -4.94 10.98 -1.97
CA TRP A 275 -6.07 10.50 -1.18
C TRP A 275 -7.33 11.24 -1.59
N ASN A 276 -8.47 10.52 -1.51
CA ASN A 276 -9.82 11.06 -1.70
C ASN A 276 -10.02 11.76 -3.05
N GLY A 277 -9.93 11.02 -4.16
CA GLY A 277 -10.12 11.59 -5.50
C GLY A 277 -8.99 12.49 -5.96
N GLY A 278 -7.76 12.22 -5.51
CA GLY A 278 -6.62 13.03 -5.88
C GLY A 278 -6.45 14.33 -5.07
N LEU A 279 -7.27 14.55 -4.04
CA LEU A 279 -7.37 15.83 -3.33
C LEU A 279 -6.05 16.22 -2.64
N SER A 280 -5.54 15.38 -1.74
CA SER A 280 -4.33 15.66 -0.98
C SER A 280 -3.61 14.38 -0.51
N PHE A 281 -2.49 14.53 0.17
CA PHE A 281 -1.82 13.48 0.93
C PHE A 281 -1.01 14.14 2.06
N PRO A 282 -0.49 13.39 3.06
CA PRO A 282 0.07 13.99 4.29
C PRO A 282 1.06 15.14 4.05
N ILE A 283 2.02 14.96 3.15
CA ILE A 283 3.05 15.98 2.85
C ILE A 283 2.45 17.20 2.15
N GLN A 284 1.44 17.02 1.29
CA GLN A 284 0.75 18.16 0.67
C GLN A 284 -0.01 18.97 1.71
N SER A 285 -0.64 18.31 2.68
CA SER A 285 -1.29 18.96 3.83
C SER A 285 -0.32 19.45 4.92
N GLY A 286 0.98 19.46 4.67
CA GLY A 286 1.98 20.04 5.57
C GLY A 286 2.51 19.14 6.68
N HIS A 287 2.07 17.87 6.77
CA HIS A 287 2.58 16.92 7.76
C HIS A 287 3.63 15.97 7.16
N PRO A 288 4.74 15.69 7.86
CA PRO A 288 5.72 14.69 7.42
C PRO A 288 5.06 13.30 7.25
N CYS A 289 5.50 12.54 6.25
CA CYS A 289 5.13 11.13 6.16
C CYS A 289 5.71 10.39 7.38
N PHE A 290 4.92 9.56 8.05
CA PHE A 290 5.37 8.76 9.20
C PHE A 290 5.68 7.30 8.86
N GLY A 291 5.51 6.88 7.60
CA GLY A 291 5.91 5.56 7.13
C GLY A 291 4.89 4.44 7.30
N CYS A 292 3.60 4.79 7.31
CA CYS A 292 2.50 3.88 7.66
C CYS A 292 2.39 2.58 6.85
N SER A 293 3.02 2.48 5.68
CA SER A 293 2.98 1.29 4.81
C SER A 293 4.20 0.38 4.94
N GLU A 294 5.14 0.70 5.83
CA GLU A 294 6.34 -0.10 6.06
C GLU A 294 6.22 -1.02 7.28
N PRO A 295 6.94 -2.15 7.31
CA PRO A 295 7.01 -3.02 8.49
C PRO A 295 7.52 -2.28 9.74
N ASP A 296 6.91 -2.59 10.89
CA ASP A 296 7.32 -2.13 12.22
C ASP A 296 7.48 -0.60 12.34
N PHE A 297 6.71 0.17 11.56
CA PHE A 297 6.88 1.63 11.51
C PHE A 297 6.56 2.34 12.83
N TRP A 298 5.73 1.73 13.69
CA TRP A 298 5.38 2.26 15.01
C TRP A 298 6.59 2.34 15.94
N ASP A 299 7.53 1.40 15.82
CA ASP A 299 8.67 1.25 16.72
C ASP A 299 9.96 1.89 16.17
N ARG A 300 9.86 2.70 15.10
CA ARG A 300 11.02 3.39 14.49
C ARG A 300 11.44 4.65 15.26
N GLY A 301 11.05 4.76 16.53
CA GLY A 301 11.27 5.92 17.38
C GLY A 301 10.36 7.11 17.06
N PHE A 302 10.67 8.25 17.65
CA PHE A 302 9.80 9.43 17.61
C PHE A 302 9.54 9.92 16.17
N ILE A 303 8.27 10.10 15.81
CA ILE A 303 7.83 10.39 14.43
C ILE A 303 8.46 11.67 13.86
N TYR A 304 8.73 12.68 14.70
CA TYR A 304 9.31 13.96 14.27
C TYR A 304 10.84 13.97 14.28
N ARG A 305 11.50 12.89 14.71
CA ARG A 305 12.94 12.77 14.57
C ARG A 305 13.29 12.60 13.07
N PRO A 306 14.15 13.45 12.48
CA PRO A 306 14.58 13.28 11.10
C PRO A 306 15.31 11.95 10.93
N LEU A 307 15.33 11.44 9.70
CA LEU A 307 16.21 10.31 9.38
C LEU A 307 17.67 10.76 9.57
N SER A 308 18.53 9.86 10.04
CA SER A 308 19.94 10.16 10.35
C SER A 308 20.79 10.56 9.14
N VAL A 309 20.25 10.47 7.92
CA VAL A 309 20.94 10.89 6.68
C VAL A 309 21.33 12.38 6.71
N VAL A 310 20.69 13.20 7.57
CA VAL A 310 21.12 14.60 7.82
C VAL A 310 22.03 14.77 9.03
N GLU A 311 22.03 13.86 10.02
CA GLU A 311 23.05 13.90 11.09
C GLU A 311 24.45 13.59 10.55
N THR A 312 24.56 12.72 9.55
CA THR A 312 25.82 12.43 8.85
C THR A 312 26.07 13.36 7.66
N GLY A 313 25.58 14.61 7.73
CA GLY A 313 25.66 15.64 6.71
C GLY A 313 26.58 15.31 5.52
N PHE A 314 26.01 15.32 4.32
CA PHE A 314 26.72 15.92 3.18
C PHE A 314 26.95 17.39 3.53
N GLY A 315 27.86 17.61 4.48
CA GLY A 315 28.14 18.88 5.09
C GLY A 315 28.80 19.74 4.04
N VAL A 316 28.27 20.95 3.89
CA VAL A 316 28.96 22.02 3.19
C VAL A 316 30.38 22.20 3.77
N GLU A 317 30.61 21.82 5.03
CA GLU A 317 31.94 21.71 5.65
C GLU A 317 32.84 20.62 5.05
N LYS A 318 32.33 19.46 4.64
CA LYS A 318 33.15 18.43 3.96
C LYS A 318 33.42 18.77 2.51
N ILE A 319 32.53 19.51 1.85
CA ILE A 319 32.77 20.09 0.52
C ILE A 319 33.77 21.25 0.62
N ALA A 320 33.63 22.14 1.59
CA ALA A 320 34.56 23.24 1.82
C ALA A 320 35.94 22.74 2.28
N ALA A 321 36.01 21.74 3.15
CA ALA A 321 37.25 21.06 3.51
C ALA A 321 37.84 20.31 2.31
N GLY A 322 37.03 19.65 1.48
CA GLY A 322 37.48 18.98 0.26
C GLY A 322 38.02 19.96 -0.80
N VAL A 323 37.41 21.14 -0.93
CA VAL A 323 37.87 22.22 -1.81
C VAL A 323 39.12 22.92 -1.26
N ALA A 324 39.22 23.13 0.05
CA ALA A 324 40.41 23.70 0.69
C ALA A 324 41.60 22.73 0.65
N VAL A 325 41.38 21.44 0.90
CA VAL A 325 42.40 20.38 0.77
C VAL A 325 42.77 20.17 -0.69
N GLY A 326 41.81 20.22 -1.63
CA GLY A 326 42.05 20.14 -3.07
C GLY A 326 42.85 21.33 -3.62
N ALA A 327 42.60 22.55 -3.12
CA ALA A 327 43.37 23.74 -3.48
C ALA A 327 44.79 23.74 -2.89
N ALA A 328 44.96 23.27 -1.65
CA ALA A 328 46.27 23.12 -1.02
C ALA A 328 47.12 22.00 -1.66
N ALA A 329 46.49 20.86 -2.00
CA ALA A 329 47.14 19.77 -2.72
C ALA A 329 47.48 20.16 -4.17
N GLY A 330 46.59 20.90 -4.85
CA GLY A 330 46.83 21.42 -6.19
C GLY A 330 47.98 22.43 -6.25
N ALA A 331 48.06 23.35 -5.27
CA ALA A 331 49.18 24.29 -5.14
C ALA A 331 50.50 23.59 -4.77
N GLY A 332 50.46 22.56 -3.90
CA GLY A 332 51.61 21.75 -3.52
C GLY A 332 52.17 20.93 -4.69
N ILE A 333 51.30 20.28 -5.48
CA ILE A 333 51.69 19.50 -6.66
C ILE A 333 52.21 20.42 -7.78
N ALA A 334 51.63 21.62 -7.96
CA ALA A 334 52.12 22.61 -8.93
C ALA A 334 53.50 23.18 -8.53
N TRP A 335 53.73 23.42 -7.23
CA TRP A 335 55.02 23.89 -6.71
C TRP A 335 56.12 22.81 -6.80
N ILE A 336 55.79 21.55 -6.47
CA ILE A 336 56.69 20.40 -6.60
C ILE A 336 57.04 20.17 -8.09
N ASN A 337 56.06 20.21 -9.00
CA ASN A 337 56.31 20.08 -10.44
C ASN A 337 57.14 21.23 -11.02
N LYS A 338 56.99 22.46 -10.52
CA LYS A 338 57.83 23.60 -10.90
C LYS A 338 59.28 23.45 -10.42
N LYS A 339 59.49 22.88 -9.22
CA LYS A 339 60.82 22.62 -8.66
C LYS A 339 61.53 21.43 -9.34
N LEU A 340 60.78 20.40 -9.74
CA LEU A 340 61.29 19.24 -10.49
C LEU A 340 61.62 19.57 -11.96
N ARG A 341 60.95 20.56 -12.56
CA ARG A 341 61.24 21.05 -13.93
C ARG A 341 62.41 22.04 -14.01
N GLY A 342 62.86 22.61 -12.90
CA GLY A 342 64.01 23.53 -12.86
C GLY A 342 65.38 22.85 -12.72
N GLY A 343 65.45 21.52 -12.73
CA GLY A 343 66.66 20.72 -12.43
C GLY A 343 67.23 19.92 -13.59
N LYS A 344 66.82 20.15 -14.85
CA LYS A 344 67.45 19.52 -16.03
C LYS A 344 67.66 20.55 -17.13
N LYS A 345 68.92 21.02 -17.17
CA LYS A 345 69.66 21.74 -18.24
C LYS A 345 68.97 22.92 -18.91
#